data_AF-A0A2W6BFE7-F1
#
_entry.id   AF-A0A2W6BFE7-F1
#
_cell.length_a   1.000
_cell.length_b   1.000
_cell.length_c   1.000
_cell.angle_alpha   90.00
_cell.angle_beta   90.00
_cell.angle_gamma   90.00
#
_symmetry.space_group_name_H-M   'P 1'
#
loop_
_entity.id
_entity.type
_entity.pdbx_description
1 polymer ?
#
loop_
_entity_poly.entity_id
_entity_poly.type
_entity_poly.pdbx_seq_one_letter_code
_entity_poly.pdbx_strand_id
1 'polypeptide(L)'
;MDHPNRAPVGVFVGLAIFDSIYLLTEPIGPNQKQRALRYLTASGGPATNAAVTFSALGGIAKLVSAVGHGTLADAVTAELTELDV
;
A
#
# COMPACT_ATOMS: atom_id res chain seq x y z
N MET A 1 -13.17 -32.65 -16.04
CA MET A 1 -12.16 -31.87 -16.77
C MET A 1 -11.28 -31.22 -15.71
N ASP A 2 -10.00 -31.57 -15.72
CA ASP A 2 -9.02 -31.03 -14.79
C ASP A 2 -8.65 -29.63 -15.29
N HIS A 3 -9.25 -28.60 -14.71
CA HIS A 3 -8.76 -27.24 -14.91
C HIS A 3 -7.52 -27.12 -14.03
N PRO A 4 -6.31 -26.92 -14.60
CA PRO A 4 -5.14 -26.69 -13.78
C PRO A 4 -5.49 -25.54 -12.82
N ASN A 5 -5.35 -25.78 -11.51
CA ASN A 5 -5.70 -24.85 -10.45
C ASN A 5 -4.76 -23.64 -10.54
N ARG A 6 -5.04 -22.75 -11.47
CA ARG A 6 -4.25 -21.56 -11.74
C ARG A 6 -4.77 -20.46 -10.84
N ALA A 7 -3.85 -19.82 -10.13
CA ALA A 7 -4.15 -18.68 -9.27
C ALA A 7 -5.04 -17.66 -10.02
N PRO A 8 -6.11 -17.15 -9.38
CA PRO A 8 -6.99 -16.16 -10.00
C PRO A 8 -6.21 -14.87 -10.27
N VAL A 9 -6.50 -14.20 -11.37
CA VAL A 9 -5.88 -12.91 -11.72
C VAL A 9 -6.86 -11.79 -11.44
N GLY A 10 -6.43 -10.76 -10.71
CA GLY A 10 -7.25 -9.59 -10.35
C GLY A 10 -6.60 -8.30 -10.81
N VAL A 11 -7.37 -7.40 -11.41
CA VAL A 11 -6.92 -6.04 -11.77
C VAL A 11 -7.59 -5.04 -10.84
N PHE A 12 -6.78 -4.22 -10.17
CA PHE A 12 -7.22 -3.26 -9.17
C PHE A 12 -6.87 -1.85 -9.67
N VAL A 13 -7.89 -1.04 -9.96
CA VAL A 13 -7.70 0.30 -10.54
C VAL A 13 -8.12 1.35 -9.53
N GLY A 14 -7.22 2.26 -9.18
CA GLY A 14 -7.55 3.35 -8.25
C GLY A 14 -6.34 3.98 -7.59
N LEU A 15 -6.52 4.50 -6.38
CA LEU A 15 -5.51 5.29 -5.67
C LEU A 15 -4.46 4.41 -4.98
N ALA A 16 -3.20 4.81 -5.15
CA ALA A 16 -2.06 4.47 -4.32
C ALA A 16 -1.63 5.73 -3.56
N ILE A 17 -1.35 5.59 -2.27
CA ILE A 17 -1.09 6.69 -1.35
C ILE A 17 0.20 6.38 -0.59
N PHE A 18 1.02 7.39 -0.31
CA PHE A 18 2.13 7.27 0.61
C PHE A 18 1.65 7.60 2.03
N ASP A 19 1.59 6.60 2.91
CA ASP A 19 1.16 6.77 4.29
C ASP A 19 2.35 7.11 5.18
N SER A 20 2.24 8.22 5.91
CA SER A 20 3.17 8.62 6.97
C SER A 20 2.53 8.37 8.33
N ILE A 21 3.01 7.34 9.02
CA ILE A 21 2.40 6.84 10.25
C ILE A 21 3.28 7.22 11.43
N TYR A 22 2.71 7.96 12.38
CA TYR A 22 3.40 8.43 13.59
C TYR A 22 2.77 7.79 14.82
N LEU A 23 3.57 7.03 15.57
CA LEU A 23 3.13 6.48 16.85
C LEU A 23 3.33 7.50 17.97
N LEU A 24 2.24 7.85 18.66
CA LEU A 24 2.22 8.79 19.79
C LEU A 24 1.77 8.06 21.06
N THR A 25 2.09 8.63 22.23
CA THR A 25 1.60 8.10 23.52
C THR A 25 0.10 8.37 23.71
N GLU A 26 -0.41 9.44 23.08
CA GLU A 26 -1.78 9.90 23.16
C GLU A 26 -2.13 10.79 21.95
N PRO A 27 -3.42 10.99 21.63
CA PRO A 27 -3.84 11.93 20.59
C PRO A 27 -3.45 13.38 20.90
N ILE A 28 -3.10 14.15 19.87
CA ILE A 28 -2.75 15.57 20.01
C ILE A 28 -3.98 16.48 20.03
N GLY A 29 -4.01 17.44 20.94
CA GLY A 29 -4.99 18.53 20.95
C GLY A 29 -4.64 19.67 19.97
N PRO A 30 -5.52 20.67 19.82
CA PRO A 30 -5.27 21.85 18.99
C PRO A 30 -3.97 22.55 19.39
N ASN A 31 -3.12 22.84 18.40
CA ASN A 31 -1.80 23.49 18.57
C ASN A 31 -0.79 22.75 19.48
N GLN A 32 -1.08 21.51 19.90
CA GLN A 32 -0.14 20.70 20.66
C GLN A 32 0.92 20.13 19.72
N LYS A 33 2.18 20.21 20.15
CA LYS A 33 3.31 19.55 19.48
C LYS A 33 3.79 18.41 20.35
N GLN A 34 3.98 17.25 19.74
CA GLN A 34 4.53 16.08 20.41
C GLN A 34 5.54 15.38 19.52
N ARG A 35 6.58 14.81 20.14
CA ARG A 35 7.56 13.97 19.44
C ARG A 35 7.01 12.55 19.29
N ALA A 36 7.09 12.00 18.09
CA ALA A 36 6.71 10.60 17.84
C ALA A 36 7.65 9.61 18.52
N LEU A 37 7.08 8.51 19.03
CA LEU A 37 7.84 7.37 19.54
C LEU A 37 8.46 6.56 18.41
N ARG A 38 7.72 6.43 17.31
CA ARG A 38 8.12 5.76 16.08
C ARG A 38 7.50 6.46 14.87
N TYR A 39 8.19 6.32 13.76
CA TYR A 39 7.74 6.71 12.44
C TYR A 39 7.84 5.50 11.52
N LEU A 40 6.80 5.29 10.72
CA LEU A 40 6.73 4.25 9.71
C LEU A 40 6.17 4.87 8.42
N THR A 41 6.68 4.39 7.29
CA THR A 41 6.13 4.67 5.97
C THR A 41 5.53 3.40 5.41
N ALA A 42 4.43 3.51 4.66
CA ALA A 42 3.83 2.39 3.95
C ALA A 42 3.11 2.89 2.69
N SER A 43 2.94 2.00 1.73
CA SER A 43 2.08 2.22 0.57
C SER A 43 0.65 1.86 0.93
N GLY A 44 -0.22 2.86 0.96
CA GLY A 44 -1.64 2.74 1.25
C GLY A 44 -2.51 3.02 0.02
N GLY A 45 -3.79 3.30 0.30
CA GLY A 45 -4.82 3.56 -0.70
C GLY A 45 -5.75 2.35 -0.93
N PRO A 46 -7.05 2.58 -1.24
CA PRO A 46 -8.00 1.48 -1.37
C PRO A 46 -7.64 0.44 -2.44
N ALA A 47 -7.11 0.88 -3.59
CA ALA A 47 -6.74 -0.04 -4.68
C ALA A 47 -5.48 -0.84 -4.33
N THR A 48 -4.46 -0.18 -3.76
CA THR A 48 -3.25 -0.81 -3.24
C THR A 48 -3.58 -1.88 -2.20
N ASN A 49 -4.35 -1.53 -1.17
CA ASN A 49 -4.69 -2.45 -0.10
C ASN A 49 -5.46 -3.67 -0.62
N ALA A 50 -6.36 -3.47 -1.59
CA ALA A 50 -7.10 -4.57 -2.23
C ALA A 50 -6.17 -5.49 -3.06
N ALA A 51 -5.26 -4.91 -3.84
CA ALA A 51 -4.30 -5.66 -4.65
C ALA A 51 -3.35 -6.50 -3.78
N VAL A 52 -2.75 -5.88 -2.76
CA VAL A 52 -1.85 -6.56 -1.81
C VAL A 52 -2.58 -7.66 -1.05
N THR A 53 -3.81 -7.39 -0.58
CA THR A 53 -4.62 -8.42 0.11
C THR A 53 -4.95 -9.58 -0.83
N PHE A 54 -5.33 -9.31 -2.07
CA PHE A 54 -5.64 -10.34 -3.06
C PHE A 54 -4.41 -11.21 -3.39
N SER A 55 -3.24 -10.59 -3.54
CA SER A 55 -1.96 -11.29 -3.74
C SER A 55 -1.62 -12.18 -2.53
N ALA A 56 -1.73 -11.64 -1.32
CA ALA A 56 -1.48 -12.38 -0.08
C ALA A 56 -2.42 -13.59 0.12
N LEU A 57 -3.62 -13.56 -0.46
CA LEU A 57 -4.57 -14.67 -0.45
C LEU A 57 -4.34 -15.71 -1.56
N GLY A 58 -3.25 -15.58 -2.33
CA GLY A 58 -2.83 -16.53 -3.38
C GLY A 58 -3.30 -16.17 -4.78
N GLY A 59 -3.81 -14.96 -5.01
CA GLY A 59 -4.10 -14.44 -6.34
C GLY A 59 -2.87 -13.81 -7.00
N ILE A 60 -2.95 -13.56 -8.31
CA ILE A 60 -2.00 -12.73 -9.05
C ILE A 60 -2.63 -11.35 -9.22
N ALA A 61 -2.13 -10.35 -8.50
CA ALA A 61 -2.65 -8.99 -8.56
C ALA A 61 -1.99 -8.19 -9.69
N LYS A 62 -2.73 -7.21 -10.21
CA LYS A 62 -2.23 -6.13 -11.06
C LYS A 62 -2.83 -4.81 -10.61
N LEU A 63 -2.05 -3.96 -10.00
CA LEU A 63 -2.44 -2.62 -9.61
C LEU A 63 -2.25 -1.66 -10.79
N VAL A 64 -3.30 -0.89 -11.09
CA VAL A 64 -3.24 0.24 -12.00
C VAL A 64 -3.54 1.49 -11.19
N SER A 65 -2.51 2.29 -10.96
CA SER A 65 -2.63 3.53 -10.20
C SER A 65 -1.82 4.65 -10.81
N ALA A 66 -2.26 5.88 -10.59
CA ALA A 66 -1.45 7.05 -10.86
C ALA A 66 -0.55 7.32 -9.64
N VAL A 67 0.75 7.12 -9.81
CA VAL A 67 1.76 7.55 -8.84
C VAL A 67 2.38 8.85 -9.35
N GLY A 68 2.67 9.78 -8.43
CA GLY A 68 3.33 11.05 -8.77
C GLY A 68 4.79 10.87 -9.21
N HIS A 69 5.61 11.90 -9.03
CA HIS A 69 7.05 11.86 -9.31
C HIS A 69 7.86 12.27 -8.09
N GLY A 70 9.13 11.85 -8.05
CA GLY A 70 10.08 12.18 -6.97
C GLY A 70 10.14 11.11 -5.88
N THR A 71 10.90 11.38 -4.82
CA THR A 71 11.33 10.37 -3.84
C THR A 71 10.21 9.60 -3.16
N LEU A 72 9.06 10.23 -2.89
CA LEU A 72 7.90 9.55 -2.31
C LEU A 72 7.22 8.61 -3.31
N ALA A 73 7.15 9.01 -4.58
CA ALA A 73 6.64 8.16 -5.65
C ALA A 73 7.57 6.97 -5.89
N ASP A 74 8.88 7.19 -5.84
CA ASP A 74 9.89 6.12 -5.96
C ASP A 74 9.75 5.11 -4.81
N ALA A 75 9.53 5.59 -3.58
CA ALA A 75 9.32 4.72 -2.41
C ALA A 75 8.06 3.85 -2.55
N VAL A 76 6.93 4.45 -2.96
CA VAL A 76 5.69 3.69 -3.22
C VAL A 76 5.91 2.66 -4.32
N THR A 77 6.53 3.07 -5.43
CA THR A 77 6.77 2.17 -6.57
C THR A 77 7.67 1.00 -6.18
N ALA A 78 8.73 1.25 -5.40
CA ALA A 78 9.66 0.22 -4.94
C ALA A 78 8.97 -0.81 -4.04
N GLU A 79 8.20 -0.35 -3.05
CA GLU A 79 7.46 -1.24 -2.13
C GLU A 79 6.43 -2.10 -2.88
N LEU A 80 5.65 -1.50 -3.79
CA LEU A 80 4.65 -2.24 -4.56
C LEU A 80 5.27 -3.25 -5.54
N THR A 81 6.44 -2.92 -6.10
CA THR A 81 7.22 -3.85 -6.92
C THR A 81 7.74 -5.02 -6.09
N GLU A 82 8.19 -4.78 -4.86
CA GLU A 82 8.64 -5.84 -3.94
C GLU A 82 7.48 -6.79 -3.55
N LEU A 83 6.27 -6.27 -3.45
CA LEU A 83 5.05 -7.03 -3.16
C LEU A 83 4.45 -7.77 -4.37
N ASP A 84 5.04 -7.62 -5.56
CA ASP A 84 4.59 -8.23 -6.82
C ASP A 84 3.10 -7.95 -7.12
N VAL A 85 2.69 -6.68 -6.99
CA VAL A 85 1.32 -6.22 -7.27
C VAL A 85 1.23 -5.14 -8.33
#